data_AF-A0A838GPZ9-F1
#
_entry.id   AF-A0A838GPZ9-F1
#
_cell.length_a   1.000
_cell.length_b   1.000
_cell.length_c   1.000
_cell.angle_alpha   90.00
_cell.angle_beta   90.00
_cell.angle_gamma   90.00
#
_symmetry.space_group_name_H-M   'P 1'
#
loop_
_entity.id
_entity.type
_entity.pdbx_description
1 polymer ?
#
loop_
_entity_poly.entity_id
_entity_poly.type
_entity_poly.pdbx_seq_one_letter_code
_entity_poly.pdbx_strand_id
1 'polypeptide(L)'
;MRWADRGLFVAALAGSAFVLLWPSAPGPPLFPYADKLVHVLVFLALAWTGRRVALPVRPLAVGLLAYAVASEVIQHSLLPGRSGDWTDVVADLVGATAGLVLARRPAPAGRAR
;
A
#
# COMPACT_ATOMS: atom_id res chain seq x y z
N MET A 1 20.61 -3.11 -7.50
CA MET A 1 19.61 -2.99 -6.42
C MET A 1 20.31 -2.38 -5.22
N ARG A 2 19.88 -1.21 -4.72
CA ARG A 2 20.61 -0.50 -3.65
C ARG A 2 20.09 -1.01 -2.30
N TRP A 3 20.96 -1.19 -1.30
CA TRP A 3 20.57 -1.63 0.05
C TRP A 3 19.50 -0.73 0.67
N ALA A 4 19.56 0.57 0.39
CA ALA A 4 18.56 1.55 0.79
C ALA A 4 17.14 1.22 0.28
N ASP A 5 17.00 0.73 -0.96
CA ASP A 5 15.68 0.40 -1.54
C ASP A 5 15.05 -0.80 -0.81
N ARG A 6 15.87 -1.78 -0.42
CA ARG A 6 15.44 -2.94 0.37
C ARG A 6 15.01 -2.53 1.77
N GLY A 7 15.82 -1.71 2.43
CA GLY A 7 15.49 -1.17 3.76
C GLY A 7 14.18 -0.39 3.73
N LEU A 8 13.98 0.44 2.72
CA LEU A 8 12.75 1.21 2.55
C LEU A 8 11.53 0.32 2.29
N PHE A 9 11.64 -0.72 1.46
CA PHE A 9 10.55 -1.66 1.23
C PHE A 9 10.18 -2.45 2.50
N VAL A 10 11.18 -2.92 3.26
CA VAL A 10 10.96 -3.62 4.54
C VAL A 10 10.31 -2.68 5.55
N ALA A 11 10.77 -1.42 5.65
CA ALA A 11 10.15 -0.42 6.50
C ALA A 11 8.70 -0.11 6.09
N ALA A 12 8.42 -0.02 4.79
CA ALA A 12 7.05 0.17 4.29
C ALA A 12 6.15 -1.03 4.63
N LEU A 13 6.64 -2.26 4.48
CA LEU A 13 5.91 -3.47 4.89
C LEU A 13 5.61 -3.47 6.40
N ALA A 14 6.63 -3.28 7.23
CA ALA A 14 6.46 -3.25 8.69
C ALA A 14 5.53 -2.11 9.13
N GLY A 15 5.71 -0.92 8.55
CA GLY A 15 4.87 0.25 8.80
C GLY A 15 3.42 0.02 8.37
N SER A 16 3.18 -0.60 7.21
CA SER A 16 1.83 -0.94 6.76
C SER A 16 1.13 -1.91 7.71
N ALA A 17 1.82 -2.96 8.17
CA ALA A 17 1.28 -3.91 9.12
C ALA A 17 0.96 -3.25 10.46
N PHE A 18 1.86 -2.38 10.94
CA PHE A 18 1.60 -1.60 12.14
C PHE A 18 0.36 -0.72 11.97
N VAL A 19 0.28 0.08 10.90
CA VAL A 19 -0.84 1.02 10.69
C VAL A 19 -2.18 0.29 10.53
N LEU A 20 -2.22 -0.76 9.71
CA LEU A 20 -3.45 -1.47 9.35
C LEU A 20 -3.91 -2.45 10.42
N LEU A 21 -2.99 -3.08 11.15
CA LEU A 21 -3.32 -4.15 12.09
C LEU A 21 -3.21 -3.71 13.56
N TRP A 22 -2.92 -2.43 13.83
CA TRP A 22 -3.02 -1.92 15.18
C TRP A 22 -4.48 -1.91 15.63
N PRO A 23 -4.80 -2.46 16.83
CA PRO A 23 -6.17 -2.68 17.28
C PRO A 23 -7.05 -1.41 17.35
N SER A 24 -6.44 -0.22 17.40
CA SER A 24 -7.17 1.05 17.51
C SER A 24 -6.48 2.15 16.72
N ALA A 25 -7.22 3.22 16.38
CA ALA A 25 -6.59 4.43 15.83
C ALA A 25 -5.98 5.26 16.98
N PRO A 26 -4.83 5.93 16.77
CA PRO A 26 -4.26 6.85 17.76
C PRO A 26 -5.08 8.15 17.79
N GLY A 27 -6.23 8.10 18.46
CA GLY A 27 -7.12 9.25 18.65
C GLY A 27 -8.18 9.44 17.56
N PRO A 28 -8.97 10.54 17.66
CA PRO A 28 -10.02 10.85 16.71
C PRO A 28 -9.44 11.21 15.32
N PRO A 29 -10.22 11.03 14.24
CA PRO A 29 -9.79 11.41 12.91
C PRO A 29 -9.52 12.92 12.85
N LEU A 30 -8.43 13.30 12.17
CA LEU A 30 -8.04 14.70 12.00
C LEU A 30 -9.03 15.50 11.14
N PHE A 31 -9.67 14.81 10.19
CA PHE A 31 -10.67 15.34 9.26
C PHE A 31 -11.50 14.18 8.68
N PRO A 32 -12.64 14.44 8.00
CA PRO A 32 -13.45 13.38 7.39
C PRO A 32 -12.66 12.54 6.40
N TYR A 33 -12.80 11.21 6.47
CA TYR A 33 -12.13 10.24 5.59
C TYR A 33 -10.58 10.24 5.66
N ALA A 34 -9.99 10.73 6.75
CA ALA A 34 -8.54 10.73 6.95
C ALA A 34 -7.93 9.31 6.89
N ASP A 35 -8.66 8.31 7.34
CA ASP A 35 -8.36 6.88 7.20
C ASP A 35 -8.14 6.48 5.73
N LYS A 36 -9.03 6.91 4.81
CA LYS A 36 -8.90 6.59 3.38
C LYS A 36 -7.61 7.16 2.78
N LEU A 37 -7.22 8.35 3.20
CA LEU A 37 -5.95 8.93 2.77
C LEU A 37 -4.75 8.11 3.29
N VAL A 38 -4.80 7.64 4.54
CA VAL A 38 -3.77 6.77 5.10
C VAL A 38 -3.65 5.47 4.29
N HIS A 39 -4.77 4.83 3.97
CA HIS A 39 -4.83 3.64 3.12
C HIS A 39 -4.18 3.87 1.74
N VAL A 40 -4.58 4.94 1.03
CA VAL A 40 -3.98 5.34 -0.24
C VAL A 40 -2.46 5.50 -0.12
N LEU A 41 -1.98 6.21 0.90
CA LEU A 41 -0.56 6.49 1.08
C LEU A 41 0.25 5.23 1.43
N VAL A 42 -0.28 4.35 2.28
CA VAL A 42 0.33 3.09 2.65
C VAL A 42 0.52 2.20 1.42
N PHE A 43 -0.55 1.99 0.63
CA PHE A 43 -0.47 1.13 -0.54
C PHE A 43 0.32 1.74 -1.70
N LEU A 44 0.31 3.08 -1.84
CA LEU A 44 1.21 3.78 -2.75
C LEU A 44 2.67 3.51 -2.37
N ALA A 45 3.03 3.66 -1.10
CA ALA A 45 4.39 3.43 -0.62
C ALA A 45 4.82 1.98 -0.86
N LEU A 46 3.96 0.99 -0.54
CA LEU A 46 4.24 -0.43 -0.79
C LEU A 46 4.46 -0.74 -2.27
N ALA A 47 3.55 -0.28 -3.14
CA ALA A 47 3.65 -0.50 -4.58
C ALA A 47 4.90 0.16 -5.17
N TRP A 48 5.14 1.42 -4.82
CA TRP A 48 6.27 2.19 -5.34
C TRP A 48 7.61 1.57 -4.91
N THR A 49 7.78 1.30 -3.61
CA THR A 49 9.01 0.69 -3.07
C THR A 49 9.21 -0.74 -3.55
N GLY A 50 8.13 -1.55 -3.65
CA GLY A 50 8.14 -2.89 -4.22
C GLY A 50 8.68 -2.93 -5.66
N ARG A 51 8.36 -1.91 -6.46
CA ARG A 51 8.93 -1.78 -7.81
C ARG A 51 10.39 -1.32 -7.81
N ARG A 52 10.85 -0.52 -6.83
CA ARG A 52 12.28 -0.15 -6.70
C ARG A 52 13.16 -1.34 -6.35
N VAL A 53 12.62 -2.31 -5.62
CA VAL A 53 13.28 -3.62 -5.36
C VAL A 53 13.06 -4.63 -6.49
N ALA A 54 12.58 -4.18 -7.65
CA ALA A 54 12.40 -4.94 -8.88
C ALA A 54 11.38 -6.10 -8.83
N LEU A 55 10.42 -6.11 -7.89
CA LEU A 55 9.36 -7.12 -7.86
C LEU A 55 8.48 -7.05 -9.12
N PRO A 56 8.23 -8.14 -9.85
CA PRO A 56 7.42 -8.09 -11.07
C PRO A 56 6.02 -7.53 -10.80
N VAL A 57 5.47 -6.74 -11.75
CA VAL A 57 4.24 -5.97 -11.54
C VAL A 57 3.05 -6.87 -11.19
N ARG A 58 2.85 -7.98 -11.91
CA ARG A 58 1.71 -8.89 -11.69
C ARG A 58 1.68 -9.50 -10.28
N PRO A 59 2.72 -10.21 -9.80
CA PRO A 59 2.71 -10.76 -8.44
C PRO A 59 2.65 -9.69 -7.37
N LEU A 60 3.28 -8.53 -7.58
CA LEU A 60 3.15 -7.40 -6.64
C LEU A 60 1.71 -6.90 -6.56
N ALA A 61 1.04 -6.67 -7.70
CA ALA A 61 -0.34 -6.21 -7.73
C ALA A 61 -1.31 -7.21 -7.10
N VAL A 62 -1.14 -8.50 -7.39
CA VAL A 62 -1.94 -9.59 -6.77
C VAL A 62 -1.70 -9.65 -5.26
N GLY A 63 -0.44 -9.57 -4.82
CA GLY A 63 -0.09 -9.55 -3.41
C GLY A 63 -0.68 -8.36 -2.66
N LEU A 64 -0.67 -7.16 -3.27
CA LEU A 64 -1.28 -5.96 -2.69
C LEU A 64 -2.80 -6.08 -2.62
N LEU A 65 -3.47 -6.58 -3.67
CA LEU A 65 -4.90 -6.83 -3.62
C LEU A 65 -5.26 -7.84 -2.51
N ALA A 66 -4.52 -8.94 -2.43
CA ALA A 66 -4.72 -9.94 -1.38
C ALA A 66 -4.51 -9.33 0.01
N TYR A 67 -3.49 -8.47 0.17
CA TYR A 67 -3.21 -7.82 1.44
C TYR A 67 -4.32 -6.83 1.85
N ALA A 68 -4.81 -6.00 0.92
CA ALA A 68 -5.93 -5.08 1.16
C ALA A 68 -7.19 -5.80 1.65
N VAL A 69 -7.57 -6.89 0.97
CA VAL A 69 -8.75 -7.68 1.38
C VAL A 69 -8.49 -8.37 2.73
N ALA A 70 -7.30 -8.93 2.92
CA ALA A 70 -6.96 -9.61 4.16
C ALA A 70 -6.92 -8.66 5.36
N SER A 71 -6.40 -7.44 5.23
CA SER A 71 -6.39 -6.47 6.32
C SER A 71 -7.80 -6.11 6.77
N GLU A 72 -8.73 -5.87 5.84
CA GLU A 72 -10.12 -5.55 6.18
C GLU A 72 -10.84 -6.72 6.85
N VAL A 73 -10.62 -7.94 6.36
CA VAL A 73 -11.19 -9.15 6.98
C VAL A 73 -10.64 -9.34 8.40
N ILE A 74 -9.34 -9.13 8.61
CA ILE A 74 -8.69 -9.22 9.92
C ILE A 74 -9.23 -8.12 10.85
N GLN A 75 -9.32 -6.88 10.38
CA GLN A 75 -9.86 -5.77 11.16
C GLN A 75 -11.29 -6.05 11.60
N HIS A 76 -12.16 -6.47 10.67
CA HIS A 76 -13.56 -6.78 10.96
C HIS A 76 -13.73 -7.97 11.91
N SER A 77 -12.92 -9.02 11.74
CA SER A 77 -13.16 -10.31 12.41
C SER A 77 -12.36 -10.50 13.69
N LEU A 78 -11.18 -9.88 13.79
CA LEU A 78 -10.18 -10.19 14.81
C LEU A 78 -9.73 -8.99 15.65
N LEU A 79 -10.09 -7.75 15.28
CA LEU A 79 -9.67 -6.53 15.99
C LEU A 79 -10.88 -5.79 16.60
N PRO A 80 -11.26 -6.12 17.85
CA PRO A 80 -12.32 -5.40 18.55
C PRO A 80 -11.99 -3.90 18.64
N GLY A 81 -12.84 -3.04 18.08
CA GLY A 81 -12.61 -1.59 17.99
C GLY A 81 -12.17 -1.09 16.62
N ARG A 82 -11.95 -1.99 15.66
CA ARG A 82 -11.89 -1.67 14.23
C ARG A 82 -13.16 -2.13 13.53
N SER A 83 -13.66 -1.31 12.61
CA SER A 83 -14.63 -1.72 11.62
C SER A 83 -13.88 -1.99 10.33
N GLY A 84 -13.99 -3.20 9.77
CA GLY A 84 -13.62 -3.38 8.36
C GLY A 84 -14.62 -2.64 7.47
N ASP A 85 -14.12 -2.00 6.43
CA ASP A 85 -14.85 -1.17 5.49
C ASP A 85 -14.37 -1.48 4.06
N TRP A 86 -15.27 -2.00 3.22
CA TRP A 86 -14.93 -2.36 1.85
C TRP A 86 -14.42 -1.16 1.02
N THR A 87 -14.75 0.08 1.43
CA THR A 87 -14.23 1.28 0.76
C THR A 87 -12.75 1.53 1.07
N ASP A 88 -12.19 0.96 2.15
CA ASP A 88 -10.74 0.93 2.38
C ASP A 88 -10.01 0.07 1.35
N VAL A 89 -10.59 -1.07 0.94
CA VAL A 89 -10.04 -1.87 -0.17
C VAL A 89 -9.96 -1.04 -1.45
N VAL A 90 -10.96 -0.19 -1.71
CA VAL A 90 -10.93 0.71 -2.88
C VAL A 90 -9.81 1.75 -2.74
N ALA A 91 -9.66 2.37 -1.56
CA ALA A 91 -8.59 3.30 -1.27
C ALA A 91 -7.19 2.67 -1.46
N ASP A 92 -7.02 1.43 -0.98
CA ASP A 92 -5.80 0.65 -1.14
C ASP A 92 -5.46 0.39 -2.61
N LEU A 93 -6.46 0.01 -3.41
CA LEU A 93 -6.27 -0.23 -4.85
C LEU A 93 -5.93 1.05 -5.62
N VAL A 94 -6.51 2.19 -5.24
CA VAL A 94 -6.14 3.50 -5.79
C VAL A 94 -4.69 3.82 -5.47
N GLY A 95 -4.28 3.66 -4.21
CA GLY A 95 -2.90 3.85 -3.76
C GLY A 95 -1.91 2.95 -4.48
N ALA A 96 -2.20 1.64 -4.52
CA ALA A 96 -1.37 0.65 -5.19
C ALA A 96 -1.20 0.96 -6.69
N THR A 97 -2.30 1.32 -7.37
CA THR A 97 -2.27 1.69 -8.78
C THR A 97 -1.40 2.94 -9.00
N ALA A 98 -1.57 3.98 -8.18
CA ALA A 98 -0.76 5.19 -8.24
C ALA A 98 0.73 4.88 -8.02
N GLY A 99 1.07 4.08 -7.01
CA GLY A 99 2.46 3.68 -6.74
C GLY A 99 3.09 2.87 -7.87
N LEU A 100 2.33 1.95 -8.47
CA LEU A 100 2.77 1.20 -9.65
C LEU A 100 3.00 2.10 -10.86
N VAL A 101 2.14 3.10 -11.10
CA VAL A 101 2.27 4.08 -12.18
C VAL A 101 3.49 4.97 -11.95
N LEU A 102 3.67 5.52 -10.75
CA LEU A 102 4.82 6.37 -10.39
C LEU A 102 6.16 5.63 -10.47
N ALA A 103 6.16 4.32 -10.27
CA ALA A 103 7.36 3.50 -10.41
C ALA A 103 7.68 3.07 -11.85
N ARG A 104 6.82 3.39 -12.83
CA ARG A 104 7.13 3.15 -14.24
C ARG A 104 8.31 4.02 -14.64
N ARG A 105 9.35 3.39 -15.18
CA ARG A 105 10.40 4.14 -15.88
C ARG A 105 9.86 4.52 -17.26
N PRO A 106 10.08 5.76 -17.73
CA PRO A 106 9.80 6.10 -19.12
C PRO A 106 10.51 5.08 -20.02
N ALA A 107 9.83 4.61 -21.06
CA ALA A 107 10.54 3.88 -22.10
C ALA A 107 11.68 4.78 -22.61
N PRO A 108 12.89 4.25 -22.87
CA PRO A 108 13.92 5.05 -23.51
C PRO A 108 13.29 5.60 -24.80
N ALA A 109 13.21 6.93 -24.90
CA ALA A 109 12.71 7.60 -26.09
C ALA A 109 13.45 6.97 -27.26
N GLY A 110 12.71 6.26 -28.12
CA GLY A 110 13.31 5.52 -29.22
C GLY A 110 14.21 6.48 -29.97
N ARG A 111 15.51 6.14 -30.07
CA ARG A 111 16.39 6.83 -31.01
C ARG A 111 15.72 6.71 -32.37
N ALA A 112 15.14 7.80 -32.85
CA ALA A 112 14.66 7.91 -34.21
C ALA A 112 15.84 7.51 -35.09
N ARG A 113 15.67 6.40 -35.81
CA ARG A 113 16.58 5.99 -36.87
C ARG A 113 16.32 6.83 -38.10
#